data_AF-A0A939KWS9-F1
#
_entry.id   AF-A0A939KWS9-F1
#
_cell.length_a   1.000
_cell.length_b   1.000
_cell.length_c   1.000
_cell.angle_alpha   90.00
_cell.angle_beta   90.00
_cell.angle_gamma   90.00
#
_symmetry.space_group_name_H-M   'P 1'
#
loop_
_entity.id
_entity.type
_entity.pdbx_description
1 polymer ?
#
loop_
_entity_poly.entity_id
_entity_poly.type
_entity_poly.pdbx_seq_one_letter_code
_entity_poly.pdbx_strand_id
1 'polypeptide(L)' 'MKSNFFYGGHYQAVAASIEDYINSVPEFLSAQTARSTRAAGDAIEGLIADRFDTGVVKSSCSRDPPQTPP' A
#
# COMPACT_ATOMS: atom_id res chain seq x y z
N MET A 1 4.44 18.78 13.33
CA MET A 1 5.46 18.52 12.29
C MET A 1 4.80 17.81 11.12
N LYS A 2 5.20 18.14 9.89
CA LYS A 2 4.74 17.46 8.68
C LYS A 2 5.52 16.15 8.52
N SER A 3 4.84 15.04 8.25
CA SER A 3 5.50 13.73 8.09
C SER A 3 6.43 13.75 6.87
N ASN A 4 7.68 13.34 7.07
CA ASN A 4 8.64 13.22 5.98
C ASN A 4 8.19 12.17 4.96
N PHE A 5 7.43 11.15 5.39
CA PHE A 5 6.87 10.14 4.50
C PHE A 5 6.01 10.75 3.37
N PHE A 6 5.10 11.66 3.73
CA PHE A 6 4.21 12.31 2.77
C PHE A 6 4.87 13.50 2.07
N TYR A 7 5.54 14.36 2.81
CA TYR A 7 6.09 15.61 2.25
C TYR A 7 7.47 15.44 1.59
N GLY A 8 8.18 14.36 1.91
CA GLY A 8 9.42 13.93 1.25
C GLY A 8 9.18 12.99 0.06
N GLY A 9 7.92 12.72 -0.32
CA GLY A 9 7.58 11.94 -1.51
C GLY A 9 7.75 10.42 -1.38
N HIS A 10 8.17 9.90 -0.22
CA HIS A 10 8.35 8.45 0.00
C HIS A 10 7.08 7.64 -0.27
N TYR A 11 5.90 8.22 -0.01
CA TYR A 11 4.62 7.60 -0.31
C TYR A 11 4.45 7.24 -1.80
N GLN A 12 5.10 7.96 -2.72
CA GLN A 12 5.00 7.70 -4.16
C GLN A 12 5.68 6.38 -4.53
N ALA A 13 6.83 6.07 -3.91
CA ALA A 13 7.53 4.81 -4.13
C ALA A 13 6.72 3.61 -3.59
N VAL A 14 6.06 3.81 -2.45
CA VAL A 14 5.13 2.81 -1.89
C VAL A 14 3.92 2.62 -2.79
N ALA A 15 3.32 3.71 -3.27
CA ALA A 15 2.18 3.66 -4.20
C ALA A 15 2.51 2.92 -5.49
N ALA A 16 3.66 3.22 -6.13
CA ALA A 16 4.11 2.52 -7.33
C ALA A 16 4.31 1.01 -7.09
N SER A 17 4.90 0.64 -5.94
CA SER A 17 5.10 -0.77 -5.59
C SER A 17 3.79 -1.52 -5.34
N ILE A 18 2.80 -0.83 -4.75
CA ILE A 18 1.45 -1.39 -4.55
C ILE A 18 0.73 -1.56 -5.90
N GLU A 19 0.85 -0.57 -6.79
CA GLU A 19 0.28 -0.64 -8.13
C GLU A 19 0.85 -1.80 -8.94
N ASP A 20 2.18 -1.96 -8.97
CA ASP A 20 2.84 -3.08 -9.64
C ASP A 20 2.36 -4.43 -9.11
N TYR A 21 2.18 -4.54 -7.79
CA TYR A 21 1.67 -5.75 -7.16
C TYR A 21 0.21 -6.03 -7.55
N ILE A 22 -0.68 -5.05 -7.45
CA ILE A 22 -2.09 -5.22 -7.83
C ILE A 22 -2.20 -5.63 -9.31
N ASN A 23 -1.45 -4.99 -10.20
CA ASN A 23 -1.42 -5.30 -11.62
C ASN A 23 -0.89 -6.72 -11.92
N SER A 24 -0.09 -7.31 -11.02
CA SER A 24 0.39 -8.68 -11.14
C SER A 24 -0.66 -9.75 -10.79
N VAL A 25 -1.79 -9.36 -10.20
CA VAL A 25 -2.87 -10.27 -9.78
C VAL A 25 -3.97 -10.31 -10.86
N PRO A 26 -4.00 -11.33 -11.74
CA PRO A 26 -4.94 -11.39 -12.87
C PRO A 26 -6.42 -11.46 -12.44
N GLU A 27 -6.70 -12.06 -11.27
CA GLU A 27 -8.06 -12.19 -10.74
C GLU A 27 -8.62 -10.90 -10.13
N PHE A 28 -7.76 -9.88 -9.93
CA PHE A 28 -8.16 -8.63 -9.30
C PHE A 28 -9.18 -7.84 -10.15
N LEU A 29 -9.18 -8.00 -11.47
CA LEU A 29 -10.15 -7.37 -12.40
C LEU A 29 -11.31 -8.30 -12.77
N SER A 30 -11.61 -9.31 -11.95
CA SER A 30 -12.76 -10.19 -12.18
C SER A 30 -14.10 -9.44 -12.09
N ALA A 31 -15.16 -10.04 -12.65
CA ALA A 31 -16.51 -9.51 -12.54
C ALA A 31 -16.96 -9.28 -11.08
N GLN A 32 -16.31 -9.96 -10.13
CA GLN A 32 -16.63 -9.91 -8.71
C GLN A 32 -16.11 -8.64 -8.03
N THR A 33 -14.98 -8.08 -8.47
CA THR A 33 -14.43 -6.80 -7.97
C THR A 33 -14.99 -5.61 -8.76
N ALA A 34 -15.27 -5.80 -10.05
CA ALA A 34 -15.87 -4.77 -10.92
C ALA A 34 -17.32 -4.40 -10.53
N ARG A 35 -17.99 -5.21 -9.71
CA ARG A 35 -19.40 -5.03 -9.35
C ARG A 35 -19.70 -3.74 -8.58
N SER A 36 -18.73 -3.22 -7.81
CA SER A 36 -18.87 -1.96 -7.07
C SER A 36 -17.52 -1.45 -6.57
N THR A 37 -17.43 -0.14 -6.33
CA THR A 37 -16.25 0.50 -5.73
C THR A 37 -15.88 -0.08 -4.37
N ARG A 38 -16.88 -0.47 -3.57
CA ARG A 38 -16.66 -1.16 -2.29
C ARG A 38 -16.05 -2.54 -2.47
N ALA A 39 -16.56 -3.34 -3.41
CA ALA A 39 -16.02 -4.68 -3.67
C ALA A 39 -14.57 -4.61 -4.19
N ALA A 40 -14.26 -3.61 -5.01
CA ALA A 40 -12.90 -3.33 -5.43
C ALA A 40 -12.00 -2.94 -4.23
N GLY A 41 -12.50 -2.07 -3.34
CA GLY A 41 -11.79 -1.68 -2.11
C GLY A 41 -11.49 -2.86 -1.18
N ASP A 42 -12.48 -3.70 -0.90
CA ASP A 42 -12.33 -4.89 -0.04
C ASP A 42 -11.29 -5.88 -0.62
N ALA A 43 -11.25 -6.03 -1.95
CA ALA A 43 -10.26 -6.88 -2.61
C ALA A 43 -8.83 -6.30 -2.55
N ILE A 44 -8.67 -4.99 -2.72
CA ILE A 44 -7.37 -4.31 -2.54
C ILE A 44 -6.88 -4.50 -1.10
N GLU A 45 -7.75 -4.30 -0.12
CA GLU A 45 -7.42 -4.45 1.30
C GLU A 45 -6.91 -5.86 1.61
N GLY A 46 -7.62 -6.90 1.17
CA GLY A 46 -7.20 -8.29 1.36
C GLY A 46 -5.85 -8.60 0.72
N LEU A 47 -5.64 -8.18 -0.54
CA LEU A 47 -4.39 -8.41 -1.26
C LEU A 47 -3.19 -7.74 -0.59
N ILE A 48 -3.37 -6.51 -0.11
CA ILE A 48 -2.31 -5.76 0.57
C ILE A 48 -2.05 -6.34 1.96
N ALA A 49 -3.10 -6.69 2.72
CA ALA A 49 -2.98 -7.25 4.06
C ALA A 49 -2.15 -8.55 4.06
N ASP A 50 -2.41 -9.45 3.10
CA ASP A 50 -1.69 -10.72 2.95
C ASP A 50 -0.18 -10.57 2.67
N ARG A 51 0.23 -9.42 2.12
CA ARG A 51 1.63 -9.11 1.80
C ARG A 51 2.23 -8.05 2.71
N PHE A 52 1.46 -7.51 3.64
CA PHE A 52 1.90 -6.39 4.46
C PHE A 52 3.15 -6.74 5.26
N ASP A 53 3.21 -7.95 5.80
CA ASP A 53 4.34 -8.40 6.62
C ASP A 53 5.57 -8.86 5.83
N THR A 54 5.41 -9.17 4.55
CA THR A 54 6.43 -9.84 3.70
C THR A 54 6.91 -8.97 2.53
N GLY A 55 6.30 -7.82 2.29
CA GLY A 55 6.52 -6.98 1.11
C GLY A 55 7.19 -5.62 1.37
N VAL A 56 7.33 -4.85 0.28
CA VAL A 56 7.95 -3.51 0.21
C VAL A 56 7.27 -2.48 1.13
N VAL A 57 6.02 -2.73 1.53
CA VAL A 57 5.24 -1.84 2.39
C VAL A 57 5.83 -1.76 3.81
N LYS A 58 6.22 -2.88 4.43
CA LYS A 58 6.81 -2.87 5.79
C LYS A 58 8.17 -2.19 5.84
N SER A 59 9.05 -2.49 4.87
CA SER A 59 10.39 -1.89 4.82
C SER A 59 10.35 -0.37 4.59
N SER A 60 9.29 0.14 3.98
CA SER A 60 9.06 1.57 3.75
C SER A 60 8.43 2.27 4.97
N CYS A 61 7.62 1.57 5.76
CA CYS A 61 6.99 2.11 6.97
C CYS A 61 7.91 2.09 8.21
N SER A 62 8.94 1.24 8.25
CA SER A 62 9.84 1.12 9.41
C SER A 62 10.99 2.14 9.48
N ARG A 63 11.09 3.09 8.53
CA ARG A 63 12.24 4.01 8.45
C ARG A 63 12.07 5.37 9.12
N ASP A 64 10.98 5.64 9.84
CA ASP A 64 10.97 6.83 10.68
C ASP A 64 11.85 6.57 11.92
N PRO A 65 12.98 7.28 12.10
CA PRO A 65 13.74 7.20 13.35
C PRO A 65 12.82 7.64 14.50
N PRO A 66 12.99 7.09 15.71
CA PRO A 66 12.23 7.52 16.87
C PRO A 66 12.37 9.04 17.00
N GLN A 67 11.24 9.76 16.94
CA GLN A 67 11.25 11.18 17.21
C GLN A 67 11.63 11.35 18.67
N THR A 68 12.89 11.71 18.92
CA THR A 68 13.31 12.17 20.24
C THR A 68 12.55 13.46 20.55
N PRO A 69 11.71 13.50 21.60
CA PRO A 69 11.05 14.72 22.01
C PRO A 69 12.10 15.75 22.48
N PRO A 70 11.77 17.05 22.42
CA PRO A 70 12.68 18.14 22.78
C PRO A 70 13.09 18.13 24.26
#